data_AF-A0A6L6LPB0-F1
#
_entry.id   AF-A0A6L6LPB0-F1
#
_cell.length_a   1.000
_cell.length_b   1.000
_cell.length_c   1.000
_cell.angle_alpha   90.00
_cell.angle_beta   90.00
_cell.angle_gamma   90.00
#
_symmetry.space_group_name_H-M   'P 1'
#
loop_
_entity.id
_entity.type
_entity.pdbx_description
1 polymer ?
#
loop_
_entity_poly.entity_id
_entity_poly.type
_entity_poly.pdbx_seq_one_letter_code
_entity_poly.pdbx_strand_id
1 'polypeptide(L)' 'MLSEKKKPGAYSGYTQARKTANAKYEAETVERISLVVPKGHKADIKAHAEQRGESVNGFINRAIDEAMERDKGE' A
#
# COMPACT_ATOMS: atom_id res chain seq x y z
N MET A 1 -41.21 -29.96 5.36
CA MET A 1 -41.00 -28.51 5.57
C MET A 1 -40.00 -28.34 6.70
N LEU A 2 -38.77 -27.92 6.42
CA LEU A 2 -37.95 -27.10 7.30
C LEU A 2 -36.79 -26.62 6.42
N SER A 3 -36.95 -25.43 5.86
CA SER A 3 -36.06 -24.79 4.91
C SER A 3 -34.71 -24.45 5.55
N GLU A 4 -33.63 -24.86 4.88
CA GLU A 4 -32.26 -24.41 5.13
C GLU A 4 -32.17 -22.89 5.15
N LYS A 5 -31.84 -22.31 6.30
CA LYS A 5 -31.47 -20.89 6.40
C LYS A 5 -30.04 -20.70 5.90
N LYS A 6 -29.90 -20.43 4.60
CA LYS A 6 -28.69 -19.88 3.98
C LYS A 6 -28.37 -18.53 4.65
N LYS A 7 -27.26 -18.42 5.38
CA LYS A 7 -26.78 -17.15 5.97
C LYS A 7 -26.37 -16.20 4.83
N PRO A 8 -27.02 -15.05 4.62
CA PRO A 8 -26.57 -14.09 3.63
C PRO A 8 -25.27 -13.46 4.12
N GLY A 9 -24.19 -13.63 3.36
CA GLY A 9 -22.91 -12.98 3.62
C GLY A 9 -23.08 -11.47 3.54
N ALA A 10 -23.21 -10.81 4.68
CA ALA A 10 -23.28 -9.36 4.77
C ALA A 10 -21.87 -8.79 4.63
N TYR A 11 -21.42 -8.58 3.39
CA TYR A 11 -20.38 -7.59 3.14
C TYR A 11 -21.01 -6.21 3.37
N SER A 12 -21.09 -5.80 4.63
CA SER A 12 -21.28 -4.40 5.00
C SER A 12 -20.04 -3.68 4.49
N GLY A 13 -20.16 -2.96 3.38
CA GLY A 13 -19.12 -2.02 2.95
C GLY A 13 -18.70 -1.11 4.10
N TYR A 14 -17.54 -0.45 3.95
CA TYR A 14 -16.99 0.45 4.97
C TYR A 14 -18.08 1.30 5.63
N THR A 15 -18.22 1.17 6.95
CA THR A 15 -19.09 2.05 7.74
C THR A 15 -18.67 3.49 7.51
N GLN A 16 -19.62 4.45 7.62
CA GLN A 16 -19.29 5.86 7.41
C GLN A 16 -18.16 6.33 8.35
N ALA A 17 -18.18 5.85 9.60
CA ALA A 17 -17.09 6.08 10.55
C ALA A 17 -15.72 5.62 10.03
N ARG A 18 -15.64 4.44 9.39
CA ARG A 18 -14.38 3.92 8.85
C ARG A 18 -13.92 4.68 7.61
N LYS A 19 -14.83 5.17 6.78
CA LYS A 19 -14.50 6.05 5.64
C LYS A 19 -13.88 7.36 6.13
N THR A 20 -14.49 8.01 7.12
CA THR A 20 -13.98 9.26 7.70
C THR A 20 -12.63 9.07 8.38
N ALA A 21 -12.44 7.97 9.12
CA ALA A 21 -11.16 7.66 9.77
C ALA A 21 -10.04 7.45 8.74
N ASN A 22 -10.31 6.71 7.66
CA ASN A 22 -9.35 6.52 6.58
C ASN A 22 -9.01 7.85 5.89
N ALA A 23 -10.01 8.68 5.59
CA ALA A 23 -9.79 9.99 4.96
C ALA A 23 -8.95 10.91 5.85
N LYS A 24 -9.17 10.90 7.17
CA LYS A 24 -8.36 11.66 8.12
C LYS A 24 -6.89 11.19 8.12
N TYR A 25 -6.65 9.89 8.19
CA TYR A 25 -5.30 9.33 8.12
C TYR A 25 -4.60 9.68 6.79
N GLU A 26 -5.33 9.58 5.68
CA GLU A 26 -4.81 9.92 4.36
C GLU A 26 -4.48 11.40 4.21
N ALA A 27 -5.24 12.30 4.84
CA ALA A 27 -4.98 13.73 4.79
C ALA A 27 -3.86 14.19 5.73
N GLU A 28 -3.73 13.57 6.90
CA GLU A 28 -2.84 14.06 7.96
C GLU A 28 -1.50 13.33 8.04
N THR A 29 -1.41 12.09 7.55
CA THR A 29 -0.28 11.21 7.87
C THR A 29 0.52 10.75 6.66
N VAL A 30 -0.09 10.67 5.47
CA VAL A 30 0.57 10.07 4.31
C VAL A 30 0.41 10.92 3.07
N GLU A 31 1.49 11.05 2.31
CA GLU A 31 1.44 11.54 0.93
C GLU A 31 1.44 10.35 -0.03
N ARG A 32 0.59 10.40 -1.07
CA ARG A 32 0.53 9.35 -2.08
C ARG A 32 1.26 9.77 -3.35
N ILE A 33 2.33 9.04 -3.66
CA ILE A 33 3.09 9.20 -4.89
C ILE A 33 2.70 8.10 -5.88
N SER A 34 2.29 8.49 -7.09
CA SER A 34 2.07 7.56 -8.19
C SER A 34 3.38 7.37 -8.96
N LEU A 35 3.88 6.14 -9.01
CA LEU A 35 5.10 5.79 -9.74
C LEU A 35 4.74 5.03 -11.03
N VAL A 36 5.16 5.58 -12.17
CA VAL A 36 5.03 4.92 -13.47
C VAL A 36 6.34 4.20 -13.79
N VAL A 37 6.26 2.89 -14.04
CA VAL A 37 7.40 2.07 -14.44
C VAL A 37 7.06 1.25 -15.69
N PRO A 38 8.05 0.80 -16.48
CA PRO A 38 7.82 -0.11 -17.58
C PRO A 38 7.08 -1.37 -17.15
N LYS A 39 6.33 -1.96 -18.09
CA LYS A 39 5.60 -3.21 -17.85
C LYS A 39 6.58 -4.31 -17.43
N GLY A 40 6.25 -5.01 -16.34
CA GLY A 40 7.11 -6.05 -15.77
C GLY A 40 8.00 -5.56 -14.63
N HIS A 41 8.41 -4.29 -14.64
CA HIS A 41 9.40 -3.79 -13.69
C HIS A 41 8.90 -3.75 -12.23
N LYS A 42 7.58 -3.62 -12.03
CA LYS A 42 6.97 -3.77 -10.70
C LYS A 42 7.25 -5.15 -10.07
N ALA A 43 7.34 -6.20 -10.87
CA ALA A 43 7.65 -7.54 -10.38
C ALA A 43 9.11 -7.62 -9.90
N ASP A 44 10.03 -7.00 -10.64
CA ASP A 44 11.45 -6.92 -10.26
C ASP A 44 11.64 -6.18 -8.94
N ILE A 45 10.99 -5.00 -8.80
CA ILE A 45 10.96 -4.21 -7.56
C ILE A 45 10.43 -5.05 -6.39
N LYS A 46 9.35 -5.81 -6.62
CA LYS A 46 8.75 -6.67 -5.60
C LYS A 46 9.69 -7.80 -5.20
N ALA A 47 10.31 -8.49 -6.15
CA ALA A 47 11.25 -9.56 -5.88
C ALA A 47 12.48 -9.06 -5.09
N HIS A 48 12.99 -7.87 -5.42
CA HIS A 48 14.09 -7.26 -4.69
C HIS A 48 13.72 -6.95 -3.23
N ALA A 49 12.56 -6.33 -3.02
CA ALA A 49 12.06 -6.03 -1.68
C ALA A 49 11.87 -7.31 -0.84
N GLU A 50 11.29 -8.36 -1.43
CA GLU A 50 11.09 -9.66 -0.76
C GLU A 50 12.43 -10.33 -0.38
N GLN A 51 13.43 -10.29 -1.26
CA GLN A 51 14.77 -10.83 -0.97
C GLN A 51 15.45 -10.14 0.22
N ARG A 52 15.16 -8.86 0.45
CA ARG A 52 15.69 -8.08 1.57
C ARG A 52 14.78 -8.11 2.81
N GLY A 53 13.65 -8.83 2.75
CA GLY A 53 12.69 -8.92 3.85
C GLY A 53 11.93 -7.63 4.12
N GLU A 54 11.82 -6.74 3.13
CA GLU A 54 11.14 -5.46 3.24
C GLU A 54 9.87 -5.41 2.35
N SER A 55 8.95 -4.50 2.68
CA SER A 55 7.79 -4.24 1.81
C SER A 55 8.21 -3.44 0.58
N VAL A 56 7.46 -3.53 -0.52
CA VAL A 56 7.71 -2.72 -1.72
C VAL A 56 7.76 -1.23 -1.40
N ASN A 57 6.85 -0.74 -0.55
CA ASN A 57 6.84 0.67 -0.15
C ASN A 57 8.06 1.04 0.71
N GLY A 58 8.45 0.15 1.63
CA GLY A 58 9.65 0.34 2.46
C GLY A 58 10.91 0.40 1.60
N PHE A 59 11.03 -0.49 0.62
CA PHE A 59 12.13 -0.49 -0.34
C PHE A 59 12.20 0.82 -1.12
N ILE A 60 11.07 1.29 -1.68
CA ILE A 60 11.02 2.52 -2.47
C ILE A 60 11.42 3.73 -1.62
N ASN A 61 10.89 3.85 -0.40
CA ASN A 61 11.26 4.95 0.50
C ASN A 61 12.74 4.92 0.85
N ARG A 62 13.27 3.75 1.23
CA ARG A 62 14.70 3.59 1.52
C ARG A 62 15.58 3.97 0.33
N ALA A 63 15.20 3.56 -0.88
CA ALA A 63 15.94 3.90 -2.09
C ALA A 63 15.94 5.41 -2.38
N ILE A 64 14.82 6.10 -2.12
CA ILE A 64 14.74 7.57 -2.23
C ILE A 64 15.65 8.23 -1.20
N ASP A 65 15.57 7.82 0.07
CA ASP A 65 16.39 8.39 1.15
C ASP A 65 17.89 8.18 0.91
N GLU A 66 18.30 6.97 0.51
CA GLU A 66 19.69 6.65 0.15
C GLU A 66 20.19 7.49 -1.03
N ALA A 67 19.34 7.71 -2.05
CA ALA A 67 19.70 8.54 -3.20
C ALA A 67 19.87 10.00 -2.80
N MET A 68 18.92 10.58 -2.06
CA MET A 68 19.03 11.95 -1.57
C MET A 68 20.25 12.17 -0.68
N GLU A 69 20.57 11.21 0.19
CA GLU A 69 21.73 11.32 1.08
C GLU A 69 23.06 11.26 0.30
N ARG A 70 23.15 10.38 -0.69
CA ARG A 70 24.31 10.31 -1.59
C ARG A 70 24.51 11.63 -2.34
N ASP A 71 23.43 12.22 -2.85
CA ASP A 71 23.49 13.45 -3.65
C ASP A 71 23.84 14.71 -2.80
N LYS A 72 23.61 14.71 -1.48
CA LYS A 72 24.04 15.82 -0.59
C LYS A 72 25.55 15.89 -0.38
N GLY A 73 26.25 14.77 -0.62
CA GLY A 73 27.70 14.67 -0.47
C GLY A 73 28.49 15.03 -1.73
N GLU A 74 27.80 15.30 -2.84
CA GLU A 74 28.35 15.83 -4.10
C GLU A 74 28.35 17.37 -4.09
#